data_AF-A0A2E4H0K4-F1
#
_entry.id   AF-A0A2E4H0K4-F1
#
_cell.length_a   1.000
_cell.length_b   1.000
_cell.length_c   1.000
_cell.angle_alpha   90.00
_cell.angle_beta   90.00
_cell.angle_gamma   90.00
#
_symmetry.space_group_name_H-M   'P 1'
#
loop_
_entity.id
_entity.type
_entity.pdbx_description
1 polymer ?
#
loop_
_entity_poly.entity_id
_entity_poly.type
_entity_poly.pdbx_seq_one_letter_code
_entity_poly.pdbx_strand_id
1 'polypeptide(L)'
;MSLIADIVLILHFGFVIFITSGFFIIPIGYRLNWKWITNRKLRLFHFGMMAFVTLETLLGITCPLTVIENSIRDVNQDSLFVSYWIRQLIYWDVPEVLFLILYNLFLVWTLLLWKLCPPQKSID
;
A
#
# COMPACT_ATOMS: atom_id res chain seq x y z
N MET A 1 24.47 -4.80 -6.21
CA MET A 1 23.75 -3.87 -7.09
C MET A 1 22.75 -3.08 -6.23
N SER A 2 23.23 -2.06 -5.50
CA SER A 2 22.43 -1.33 -4.51
C SER A 2 21.23 -0.57 -5.13
N LEU A 3 21.42 -0.03 -6.34
CA LEU A 3 20.42 0.80 -7.02
C LEU A 3 19.09 0.07 -7.31
N ILE A 4 19.13 -1.21 -7.71
CA ILE A 4 17.90 -1.95 -8.05
C ILE A 4 17.11 -2.25 -6.76
N ALA A 5 17.78 -2.66 -5.68
CA ALA A 5 17.14 -2.86 -4.39
C ALA A 5 16.53 -1.54 -3.86
N ASP A 6 17.23 -0.41 -4.04
CA ASP A 6 16.71 0.91 -3.68
C ASP A 6 15.47 1.30 -4.50
N ILE A 7 15.45 1.00 -5.80
CA ILE A 7 14.27 1.22 -6.64
C ILE A 7 13.09 0.36 -6.17
N VAL A 8 13.31 -0.92 -5.86
CA VAL A 8 12.26 -1.81 -5.34
C VAL A 8 11.71 -1.28 -4.02
N LEU A 9 12.58 -0.81 -3.12
CA LEU A 9 12.19 -0.20 -1.85
C LEU A 9 11.37 1.08 -2.03
N ILE A 10 11.79 1.97 -2.93
CA ILE A 10 11.06 3.21 -3.24
C ILE A 10 9.70 2.88 -3.84
N LEU A 11 9.62 1.89 -4.74
CA LEU A 11 8.35 1.41 -5.26
C LEU A 11 7.47 0.88 -4.14
N HIS A 12 8.00 0.00 -3.28
CA HIS A 12 7.28 -0.54 -2.14
C HIS A 12 6.73 0.56 -1.23
N PHE A 13 7.56 1.57 -0.92
CA PHE A 13 7.12 2.73 -0.17
C PHE A 13 6.02 3.52 -0.87
N GLY A 14 6.09 3.66 -2.19
CA GLY A 14 5.03 4.24 -3.02
C GLY A 14 3.71 3.47 -2.90
N PHE A 15 3.75 2.13 -2.89
CA PHE A 15 2.57 1.30 -2.63
C PHE A 15 1.98 1.58 -1.24
N VAL A 16 2.82 1.61 -0.20
CA VAL A 16 2.39 1.90 1.17
C VAL A 16 1.74 3.28 1.28
N ILE A 17 2.37 4.32 0.71
CA ILE A 17 1.80 5.68 0.69
C ILE A 17 0.46 5.70 -0.06
N PHE A 18 0.38 5.05 -1.22
CA PHE A 18 -0.85 5.04 -2.01
C PHE A 18 -2.02 4.39 -1.25
N ILE A 19 -1.79 3.23 -0.64
CA ILE A 19 -2.81 2.52 0.13
C ILE A 19 -3.24 3.37 1.35
N THR A 20 -2.27 3.84 2.14
CA THR A 20 -2.54 4.59 3.39
C THR A 20 -3.21 5.93 3.12
N SER A 21 -2.71 6.71 2.16
CA SER A 21 -3.29 8.00 1.81
C SER A 21 -4.71 7.87 1.23
N GLY A 22 -4.99 6.79 0.48
CA GLY A 22 -6.31 6.52 -0.08
C GLY A 22 -7.43 6.46 0.96
N PHE A 23 -7.16 5.98 2.19
CA PHE A 23 -8.16 5.95 3.26
C PHE A 23 -8.66 7.32 3.68
N PHE A 24 -7.82 8.36 3.54
CA PHE A 24 -8.14 9.75 3.91
C PHE A 24 -8.54 10.58 2.70
N ILE A 25 -7.79 10.45 1.59
CA ILE A 25 -8.01 11.21 0.37
C ILE A 25 -9.37 10.87 -0.24
N ILE A 26 -9.81 9.62 -0.24
CA ILE A 26 -11.12 9.23 -0.80
C ILE A 26 -12.29 9.94 -0.11
N PRO A 27 -12.47 9.88 1.22
CA PRO A 27 -13.58 10.57 1.87
C PRO A 27 -13.47 12.10 1.82
N ILE A 28 -12.26 12.66 1.95
CA ILE A 28 -12.05 14.12 1.85
C ILE A 28 -12.39 14.61 0.44
N GLY A 29 -11.84 13.94 -0.56
CA GLY A 29 -12.05 14.24 -1.96
C GLY A 29 -13.50 14.09 -2.40
N TYR A 30 -14.21 13.11 -1.85
CA TYR A 30 -15.65 12.95 -2.07
C TYR A 30 -16.41 14.16 -1.52
N ARG A 31 -16.13 14.61 -0.28
CA ARG A 31 -16.75 15.81 0.30
C ARG A 31 -16.43 17.09 -0.47
N LEU A 32 -15.23 17.19 -1.04
CA LEU A 32 -14.78 18.33 -1.85
C LEU A 32 -15.13 18.19 -3.34
N ASN A 33 -15.88 17.17 -3.75
CA ASN A 33 -16.28 16.90 -5.14
C ASN A 33 -15.11 16.81 -6.14
N TRP A 34 -13.97 16.24 -5.74
CA TRP A 34 -12.84 16.04 -6.64
C TRP A 34 -13.16 14.97 -7.69
N LYS A 35 -13.26 15.37 -8.96
CA LYS A 35 -13.65 14.49 -10.09
C LYS A 35 -12.73 13.27 -10.30
N TRP A 36 -11.46 13.36 -9.94
CA TRP A 36 -10.52 12.26 -10.11
C TRP A 36 -10.66 11.17 -9.03
N ILE A 37 -11.22 11.50 -7.86
CA ILE A 37 -11.43 10.57 -6.75
C ILE A 37 -12.70 9.75 -6.93
N THR A 38 -13.69 10.30 -7.63
CA THR A 38 -14.88 9.55 -8.04
C THR A 38 -14.60 8.57 -9.18
N ASN A 39 -13.38 8.57 -9.75
CA ASN A 39 -12.97 7.64 -10.80
C ASN A 39 -12.94 6.20 -10.27
N ARG A 40 -13.77 5.33 -10.87
CA ARG A 40 -13.90 3.93 -10.49
C ARG A 40 -12.60 3.13 -10.63
N LYS A 41 -11.74 3.45 -11.61
CA LYS A 41 -10.46 2.75 -11.84
C LYS A 41 -9.50 2.96 -10.66
N LEU A 42 -9.38 4.19 -10.18
CA LEU A 42 -8.53 4.53 -9.03
C LEU A 42 -8.98 3.76 -7.79
N ARG A 43 -10.29 3.74 -7.53
CA ARG A 43 -10.86 3.01 -6.39
C ARG A 43 -10.71 1.50 -6.49
N LEU A 44 -10.84 0.93 -7.69
CA LEU A 44 -10.66 -0.51 -7.89
C LEU A 44 -9.18 -0.89 -7.71
N PHE A 45 -8.26 -0.04 -8.18
CA PHE A 45 -6.83 -0.23 -7.96
C PHE A 45 -6.48 -0.16 -6.47
N HIS A 46 -6.99 0.85 -5.75
CA HIS A 46 -6.81 0.97 -4.30
C HIS A 46 -7.36 -0.22 -3.52
N PHE A 47 -8.60 -0.62 -3.81
CA PHE A 47 -9.19 -1.82 -3.23
C PHE A 47 -8.38 -3.09 -3.56
N GLY A 48 -7.98 -3.25 -4.82
CA GLY A 48 -7.22 -4.41 -5.29
C GLY A 48 -5.88 -4.55 -4.58
N MET A 49 -5.14 -3.45 -4.40
CA MET A 49 -3.89 -3.48 -3.64
C MET A 49 -4.11 -3.75 -2.15
N MET A 50 -5.16 -3.18 -1.55
CA MET A 50 -5.49 -3.46 -0.16
C MET A 50 -5.85 -4.94 0.04
N ALA A 51 -6.65 -5.51 -0.86
CA ALA A 51 -7.01 -6.92 -0.85
C ALA A 51 -5.79 -7.82 -1.06
N PHE A 52 -4.91 -7.45 -1.99
CA PHE A 52 -3.66 -8.17 -2.27
C PHE A 52 -2.77 -8.27 -1.03
N VAL A 53 -2.45 -7.15 -0.38
CA VAL A 53 -1.61 -7.14 0.84
C VAL A 53 -2.28 -7.90 1.99
N THR A 54 -3.62 -7.79 2.12
CA THR A 54 -4.37 -8.56 3.14
C THR A 54 -4.26 -10.06 2.90
N LEU A 55 -4.34 -10.51 1.64
CA LEU A 55 -4.21 -11.93 1.28
C LEU A 55 -2.79 -12.46 1.51
N GLU A 56 -1.77 -11.67 1.21
CA GLU A 56 -0.37 -12.03 1.52
C GLU A 56 -0.20 -12.31 3.00
N THR A 57 -0.69 -11.41 3.86
CA THR A 57 -0.62 -11.57 5.31
C THR A 57 -1.46 -12.75 5.80
N LEU A 58 -2.62 -13.00 5.19
CA LEU A 58 -3.47 -14.14 5.53
C LEU A 58 -2.79 -15.49 5.20
N LEU A 59 -2.03 -15.54 4.11
CA LEU A 59 -1.27 -16.72 3.68
C LEU A 59 0.06 -16.87 4.42
N GLY A 60 0.42 -15.94 5.31
CA GLY A 60 1.73 -15.92 5.98
C GLY A 60 2.88 -15.67 5.00
N ILE A 61 2.60 -15.04 3.86
CA ILE A 61 3.59 -14.73 2.83
C ILE A 61 4.10 -13.32 3.08
N THR A 62 5.42 -13.18 3.18
CA THR A 62 6.07 -11.86 3.18
C THR A 62 5.86 -11.18 1.83
N CYS A 63 5.61 -9.86 1.84
CA CYS A 63 5.39 -9.09 0.61
C CYS A 63 6.48 -9.41 -0.44
N PRO A 64 6.13 -9.79 -1.69
CA PRO A 64 7.06 -10.14 -2.75
C PRO A 64 8.11 -9.05 -3.00
N LEU A 65 7.74 -7.79 -2.82
CA LEU A 65 8.68 -6.66 -2.96
C LEU A 65 9.79 -6.74 -1.90
N THR A 66 9.46 -7.11 -0.66
CA THR A 66 10.45 -7.34 0.40
C THR A 66 11.34 -8.54 0.11
N VAL A 67 10.77 -9.63 -0.42
CA VAL A 67 11.55 -10.82 -0.82
C VAL A 67 12.53 -10.47 -1.93
N ILE A 68 12.06 -9.77 -2.97
CA ILE A 68 12.89 -9.31 -4.08
C ILE A 68 13.98 -8.37 -3.57
N GLU A 69 13.62 -7.37 -2.76
CA GLU A 69 14.57 -6.42 -2.17
C GLU A 69 15.68 -7.14 -1.40
N ASN A 70 15.33 -8.10 -0.55
CA ASN A 70 16.29 -8.85 0.26
C ASN A 70 17.13 -9.83 -0.58
N SER A 71 16.59 -10.40 -1.66
CA SER A 71 17.35 -11.26 -2.57
C SER A 71 18.41 -10.49 -3.38
N ILE A 72 18.15 -9.21 -3.66
CA ILE A 72 19.04 -8.36 -4.44
C ILE A 72 20.08 -7.68 -3.53
N ARG A 73 19.70 -7.39 -2.27
CA ARG A 73 20.58 -6.73 -1.31
C ARG A 73 21.46 -7.73 -0.58
N ASP A 74 22.75 -7.68 -0.89
CA ASP A 74 23.78 -8.38 -0.14
C ASP A 74 24.03 -7.68 1.21
N VAL A 75 24.33 -8.45 2.27
CA VAL A 75 24.41 -7.97 3.67
C VAL A 75 25.49 -6.88 3.86
N ASN A 76 26.48 -6.84 2.98
CA ASN A 76 27.64 -5.94 3.04
C ASN A 76 27.55 -4.71 2.13
N GLN A 77 26.37 -4.38 1.59
CA GLN A 77 26.23 -3.33 0.58
C GLN A 77 25.63 -2.04 1.13
N ASP A 78 26.38 -0.94 1.03
CA ASP A 78 25.97 0.40 1.45
C ASP A 78 24.58 0.76 0.87
N SER A 79 23.64 1.09 1.77
CA SER A 79 22.33 1.63 1.41
C SER A 79 22.42 3.14 1.25
N LEU A 80 21.73 3.69 0.25
CA LEU A 80 21.50 5.14 0.20
C LEU A 80 20.86 5.62 1.51
N PHE A 81 21.20 6.85 1.92
CA PHE A 81 20.64 7.47 3.13
C PHE A 81 19.10 7.44 3.14
N VAL A 82 18.46 7.71 1.99
CA VAL A 82 17.01 7.67 1.85
C VAL A 82 16.45 6.26 2.07
N SER A 83 17.10 5.25 1.50
CA SER A 83 16.70 3.84 1.65
C SER A 83 16.74 3.38 3.11
N TYR A 84 17.76 3.82 3.86
CA TYR A 84 17.84 3.54 5.29
C TYR A 84 16.59 4.04 6.04
N TRP A 85 16.18 5.29 5.81
CA TRP A 85 15.00 5.85 6.46
C TRP A 85 13.69 5.23 5.99
N ILE A 86 13.55 4.91 4.71
CA ILE A 86 12.37 4.21 4.20
C ILE A 86 12.22 2.86 4.88
N ARG A 87 13.31 2.09 5.03
CA ARG A 87 13.28 0.81 5.75
C ARG A 87 12.77 0.97 7.18
N GLN A 88 13.23 1.99 7.91
CA GLN A 88 12.75 2.24 9.27
C GLN A 88 11.28 2.67 9.35
N LEU A 89 10.73 3.23 8.27
CA LEU A 89 9.31 3.58 8.22
C LEU A 89 8.41 2.39 7.89
N ILE A 90 8.85 1.47 7.05
CA ILE A 90 7.99 0.38 6.54
C ILE A 90 8.21 -0.98 7.23
N TYR A 91 9.40 -1.22 7.78
CA TYR A 91 9.73 -2.48 8.43
C TYR A 91 9.69 -2.30 9.95
N TRP A 92 8.61 -2.77 10.56
CA TRP A 92 8.45 -2.77 12.01
C TRP A 92 8.52 -4.18 12.57
N ASP A 93 9.23 -4.32 13.69
CA ASP A 93 9.34 -5.57 14.44
C ASP A 93 8.14 -5.73 15.39
N VAL A 94 6.97 -5.98 14.80
CA VAL A 94 5.71 -6.21 15.54
C VAL A 94 5.04 -7.50 15.05
N PRO A 95 4.20 -8.16 15.87
CA PRO A 95 3.59 -9.44 15.51
C PRO A 95 2.77 -9.36 14.22
N GLU A 96 2.91 -10.36 13.35
CA GLU A 96 2.18 -10.46 12.07
C GLU A 96 0.65 -10.41 12.26
N VAL A 97 0.15 -10.94 13.38
CA VAL A 97 -1.27 -10.90 13.74
C VAL A 97 -1.79 -9.46 13.85
N LEU A 98 -0.96 -8.51 14.31
CA LEU A 98 -1.35 -7.10 14.37
C LEU A 98 -1.59 -6.54 12.96
N PHE A 99 -0.68 -6.83 12.03
CA PHE A 99 -0.84 -6.45 10.62
C PHE A 99 -2.07 -7.11 10.00
N LEU A 100 -2.31 -8.39 10.29
CA LEU A 100 -3.49 -9.10 9.78
C LEU A 100 -4.79 -8.43 10.24
N ILE A 101 -4.91 -8.10 11.53
CA ILE A 101 -6.09 -7.42 12.09
C ILE A 101 -6.26 -6.05 11.44
N LEU A 102 -5.19 -5.26 11.37
CA LEU A 102 -5.23 -3.92 10.75
C LEU A 102 -5.63 -4.00 9.28
N TYR A 103 -5.04 -4.90 8.50
CA TYR A 103 -5.31 -5.02 7.07
C TYR A 103 -6.75 -5.49 6.81
N ASN A 104 -7.28 -6.43 7.59
CA ASN A 104 -8.69 -6.79 7.50
C ASN A 104 -9.61 -5.62 7.85
N LEU A 105 -9.30 -4.87 8.92
CA LEU A 105 -10.06 -3.68 9.31
C LEU A 105 -10.09 -2.64 8.19
N PHE A 106 -8.93 -2.33 7.60
CA PHE A 106 -8.82 -1.37 6.51
C PHE A 106 -9.43 -1.90 5.20
N LEU A 107 -9.39 -3.19 4.92
CA LEU A 107 -10.10 -3.78 3.80
C LEU A 107 -11.62 -3.59 3.95
N VAL A 108 -12.18 -3.87 5.13
CA VAL A 108 -13.59 -3.58 5.43
C VAL A 108 -13.87 -2.08 5.30
N TRP A 109 -12.97 -1.22 5.79
CA TRP A 109 -13.10 0.23 5.63
C TRP A 109 -13.18 0.66 4.17
N THR A 110 -12.36 0.10 3.28
CA THR A 110 -12.46 0.40 1.84
C THR A 110 -13.80 -0.01 1.25
N LEU A 111 -14.35 -1.16 1.64
CA LEU A 111 -15.68 -1.59 1.23
C LEU A 111 -16.79 -0.66 1.76
N LEU A 112 -16.63 -0.14 2.97
CA LEU A 112 -17.54 0.87 3.52
C LEU A 112 -17.45 2.18 2.75
N LEU A 113 -16.25 2.65 2.41
CA LEU A 113 -16.06 3.85 1.57
C LEU A 113 -16.70 3.68 0.18
N TRP A 114 -16.73 2.46 -0.37
CA TRP A 114 -17.44 2.20 -1.62
C TRP A 114 -18.94 2.47 -1.53
N LYS A 115 -19.56 2.23 -0.36
CA LYS A 115 -20.99 2.51 -0.09
C LYS A 115 -21.23 3.97 0.32
N LEU A 116 -20.39 4.54 1.18
CA LEU A 116 -20.54 5.90 1.73
C LEU A 116 -20.18 6.98 0.70
N CYS A 117 -19.22 6.70 -0.18
CA CYS A 117 -18.70 7.62 -1.17
C CYS A 117 -18.75 6.97 -2.56
N PRO A 118 -19.94 6.69 -3.13
CA PRO A 118 -20.08 5.93 -4.37
C PRO A 118 -19.33 6.56 -5.54
N PRO A 119 -18.75 5.75 -6.45
CA PRO A 119 -18.00 6.28 -7.58
C PRO A 119 -19.01 6.87 -8.56
N GLN A 120 -18.67 7.98 -9.19
CA GLN A 120 -19.49 8.45 -10.30
C GLN A 120 -19.38 7.44 -11.43
N LYS A 121 -20.51 7.08 -12.05
CA LYS A 121 -20.48 6.31 -13.30
C LYS A 121 -19.66 7.14 -14.29
N SER A 122 -18.59 6.57 -14.85
CA SER A 122 -18.02 7.17 -16.06
C SER A 122 -19.15 7.22 -17.06
N ILE A 123 -19.49 8.43 -17.51
CA ILE A 123 -20.33 8.61 -18.68
C ILE A 123 -19.38 8.24 -19.82
N ASP A 124 -19.40 6.96 -20.19
CA ASP A 124 -18.78 6.47 -21.42
C ASP A 124 -19.59 7.02 -22.61
#